data_AF-A0A2U1NQW4-F1
#
_entry.id   AF-A0A2U1NQW4-F1
#
_cell.length_a   1.000
_cell.length_b   1.000
_cell.length_c   1.000
_cell.angle_alpha   90.00
_cell.angle_beta   90.00
_cell.angle_gamma   90.00
#
_symmetry.space_group_name_H-M   'P 1'
#
loop_
_entity.id
_entity.type
_entity.pdbx_description
1 polymer ?
#
loop_
_entity_poly.entity_id
_entity_poly.type
_entity_poly.pdbx_seq_one_letter_code
_entity_poly.pdbx_strand_id
1 'polypeptide(L)'
;MHQPTVPMKEFMYRRFNDDHDSTIARVYNIKTEKWEAIEHFPYVVSGNAQSVTVDGAPHWVMYREHSANDQVIYPVIVCFDLVEDRFKEIFKPDWLDDVSEFEYGVFEGKLCFVRYITEQKIEVWMMQEYGESWFNVSSLVDLASLRLPGWGCDQQLGYFGTMAFNEAFNEALYDHQLGYCDQLLLYFF
;
A
#
# COMPACT_ATOMS: atom_id res chain seq x y z
N MET A 1 18.36 -25.94 -2.14
CA MET A 1 18.26 -25.22 -0.86
C MET A 1 16.97 -24.43 -0.90
N HIS A 2 15.93 -24.90 -0.20
CA HIS A 2 14.65 -24.19 -0.11
C HIS A 2 14.74 -23.17 1.02
N GLN A 3 14.50 -21.90 0.70
CA GLN A 3 14.05 -20.94 1.71
C GLN A 3 12.66 -21.37 2.19
N PRO A 4 12.36 -21.40 3.49
CA PRO A 4 10.99 -21.60 3.93
C PRO A 4 10.21 -20.33 3.62
N THR A 5 9.25 -20.44 2.70
CA THR A 5 8.14 -19.50 2.59
C THR A 5 7.29 -19.65 3.84
N VAL A 6 7.26 -18.63 4.68
CA VAL A 6 6.34 -18.57 5.83
C VAL A 6 5.06 -17.89 5.33
N PRO A 7 3.93 -18.60 5.21
CA PRO A 7 2.66 -17.95 4.92
C PRO A 7 2.15 -17.35 6.23
N MET A 8 2.61 -16.15 6.56
CA MET A 8 2.05 -15.38 7.65
C MET A 8 0.76 -14.72 7.13
N LYS A 9 -0.39 -15.12 7.67
CA LYS A 9 -1.65 -14.42 7.41
C LYS A 9 -1.89 -13.45 8.56
N GLU A 10 -1.47 -12.21 8.37
CA GLU A 10 -1.79 -11.12 9.28
C GLU A 10 -3.18 -10.58 8.93
N PHE A 11 -4.05 -10.49 9.94
CA PHE A 11 -5.37 -9.89 9.80
C PHE A 11 -5.45 -8.71 10.76
N MET A 12 -5.62 -7.50 10.22
CA MET A 12 -5.98 -6.33 11.00
C MET A 12 -7.47 -6.06 10.88
N TYR A 13 -8.11 -5.65 11.97
CA TYR A 13 -9.52 -5.26 11.95
C TYR A 13 -9.71 -3.97 12.74
N ARG A 14 -10.60 -3.10 12.25
CA ARG A 14 -11.06 -1.91 12.98
C ARG A 14 -12.12 -2.32 13.98
N ARG A 15 -11.97 -1.94 15.25
CA ARG A 15 -13.03 -2.11 16.26
C ARG A 15 -13.70 -0.76 16.47
N PHE A 16 -14.95 -0.60 16.04
CA PHE A 16 -15.75 0.57 16.39
C PHE A 16 -16.11 0.48 17.88
N ASN A 17 -15.48 1.28 18.71
CA ASN A 17 -15.93 1.55 20.08
C ASN A 17 -16.08 3.07 20.20
N ASP A 18 -17.29 3.50 20.56
CA ASP A 18 -17.79 4.89 20.54
C ASP A 18 -17.10 5.89 21.48
N ASP A 19 -15.80 5.78 21.76
CA ASP A 19 -15.12 6.84 22.52
C ASP A 19 -13.60 6.99 22.29
N HIS A 20 -13.00 6.34 21.28
CA HIS A 20 -11.69 6.64 20.65
C HIS A 20 -11.39 5.51 19.65
N ASP A 21 -11.04 5.84 18.39
CA ASP A 21 -10.75 4.88 17.32
C ASP A 21 -9.43 4.13 17.56
N SER A 22 -9.38 3.23 18.55
CA SER A 22 -8.21 2.40 18.79
C SER A 22 -8.19 1.18 17.86
N THR A 23 -7.08 0.98 17.16
CA THR A 23 -6.84 -0.24 16.35
C THR A 23 -5.95 -1.20 17.12
N ILE A 24 -6.29 -2.50 17.08
CA ILE A 24 -5.49 -3.55 17.70
C ILE A 24 -4.80 -4.35 16.60
N ALA A 25 -3.47 -4.38 16.65
CA ALA A 25 -2.68 -5.28 15.81
C ALA A 25 -2.35 -6.58 16.53
N ARG A 26 -2.46 -7.70 15.81
CA ARG A 26 -2.09 -9.03 16.31
C ARG A 26 -1.36 -9.81 15.23
N VAL A 27 -0.35 -10.55 15.68
CA VAL A 27 0.47 -11.43 14.86
C VAL A 27 0.14 -12.88 15.23
N TYR A 28 -0.04 -13.73 14.21
CA TYR A 28 -0.19 -15.16 14.45
C TYR A 28 1.16 -15.85 14.37
N ASN A 29 1.61 -16.39 15.50
CA ASN A 29 2.84 -17.17 15.58
C ASN A 29 2.52 -18.64 15.28
N ILE A 30 2.94 -19.10 14.10
CA ILE A 30 2.68 -20.48 13.63
C ILE A 30 3.38 -21.52 14.52
N LYS A 31 4.51 -21.20 15.16
CA LYS A 31 5.25 -22.14 16.02
C LYS A 31 4.57 -22.35 17.37
N THR A 32 3.97 -21.30 17.92
CA THR A 32 3.27 -21.34 19.21
C THR A 32 1.76 -21.54 19.05
N GLU A 33 1.26 -21.47 17.82
CA GLU A 33 -0.14 -21.52 17.42
C GLU A 33 -1.03 -20.48 18.13
N LYS A 34 -0.44 -19.31 18.43
CA LYS A 34 -1.11 -18.26 19.21
C LYS A 34 -1.15 -16.94 18.47
N TRP A 35 -2.20 -16.17 18.78
CA TRP A 35 -2.27 -14.76 18.47
C TRP A 35 -1.57 -13.97 19.56
N GLU A 36 -0.57 -13.21 19.17
CA GLU A 36 0.21 -12.33 20.03
C GLU A 36 -0.17 -10.89 19.69
N ALA A 37 -0.51 -10.10 20.70
CA ALA A 37 -0.85 -8.70 20.49
C ALA A 37 0.45 -7.90 20.35
N ILE A 38 0.51 -7.02 19.36
CA ILE A 38 1.63 -6.09 19.26
C ILE A 38 1.43 -5.00 20.32
N GLU A 39 2.40 -4.87 21.22
CA GLU A 39 2.40 -3.81 22.22
C GLU A 39 2.58 -2.46 21.52
N HIS A 40 1.70 -1.50 21.83
CA HIS A 40 1.70 -0.14 21.29
C HIS A 40 1.61 -0.05 19.76
N PHE A 41 0.37 -0.05 19.25
CA PHE A 41 0.07 0.16 17.83
C PHE A 41 -0.59 1.53 17.62
N PRO A 42 0.18 2.60 17.35
CA PRO A 42 -0.32 3.97 17.31
C PRO A 42 -0.88 4.34 15.92
N TYR A 43 -1.54 3.39 15.27
CA TYR A 43 -2.08 3.59 13.92
C TYR A 43 -3.56 3.25 13.88
N VAL A 44 -4.28 3.96 13.01
CA VAL A 44 -5.68 3.70 12.71
C VAL A 44 -5.78 3.30 11.25
N VAL A 45 -6.46 2.19 11.03
CA VAL A 45 -6.80 1.73 9.69
C VAL A 45 -7.96 2.59 9.18
N SER A 46 -7.84 3.26 8.03
CA SER A 46 -8.96 3.87 7.31
C SER A 46 -9.31 3.04 6.06
N GLY A 47 -10.54 3.13 5.55
CA GLY A 47 -10.92 2.51 4.26
C GLY A 47 -10.49 1.06 4.04
N ASN A 48 -9.91 0.78 2.87
CA ASN A 48 -9.36 -0.51 2.46
C ASN A 48 -8.05 -0.80 3.20
N ALA A 49 -8.13 -1.71 4.17
CA ALA A 49 -7.04 -2.09 5.07
C ALA A 49 -6.10 -3.17 4.52
N GLN A 50 -6.19 -3.49 3.23
CA GLN A 50 -5.47 -4.63 2.67
C GLN A 50 -3.98 -4.35 2.58
N SER A 51 -3.16 -5.27 3.08
CA SER A 51 -1.73 -5.21 2.86
C SER A 51 -1.38 -5.49 1.42
N VAL A 52 -0.26 -4.91 1.00
CA VAL A 52 0.50 -5.35 -0.16
C VAL A 52 1.86 -5.85 0.34
N THR A 53 2.47 -6.84 -0.32
CA THR A 53 3.72 -7.44 0.18
C THR A 53 4.88 -7.10 -0.74
N VAL A 54 5.88 -6.40 -0.21
CA VAL A 54 7.14 -6.07 -0.90
C VAL A 54 8.30 -6.75 -0.19
N ASP A 55 9.09 -7.54 -0.92
CA ASP A 55 10.21 -8.33 -0.39
C ASP A 55 9.84 -9.20 0.82
N GLY A 56 8.61 -9.73 0.82
CA GLY A 56 8.10 -10.58 1.89
C GLY A 56 7.62 -9.83 3.14
N ALA A 57 7.83 -8.52 3.22
CA ALA A 57 7.25 -7.67 4.27
C ALA A 57 5.89 -7.13 3.81
N PRO A 58 4.84 -7.20 4.64
CA PRO A 58 3.56 -6.57 4.34
C PRO A 58 3.62 -5.06 4.64
N HIS A 59 2.94 -4.29 3.79
CA HIS A 59 2.85 -2.83 3.83
C HIS A 59 1.39 -2.40 3.78
N TRP A 60 1.08 -1.32 4.51
CA TRP A 60 -0.23 -0.69 4.53
C TRP A 60 -0.09 0.81 4.43
N VAL A 61 -1.12 1.44 3.89
CA VAL A 61 -1.39 2.86 4.14
C VAL A 61 -2.34 2.97 5.32
N MET A 62 -1.92 3.71 6.34
CA MET A 62 -2.65 3.92 7.59
C MET A 62 -2.61 5.39 7.97
N TYR A 63 -3.23 5.74 9.09
CA TYR A 63 -3.14 7.05 9.69
C TYR A 63 -2.55 6.90 11.09
N ARG A 64 -1.80 7.89 11.57
CA ARG A 64 -1.41 7.89 12.98
C ARG A 64 -2.65 8.07 13.85
N GLU A 65 -2.68 7.36 14.97
CA GLU A 65 -3.65 7.60 16.03
C GLU A 65 -3.55 9.06 16.45
N HIS A 66 -4.69 9.72 16.51
CA HIS A 66 -4.80 11.14 16.75
C HIS A 66 -5.87 11.37 17.81
N SER A 67 -5.65 12.39 18.63
CA SER A 67 -6.61 12.84 19.62
C SER A 67 -7.75 13.60 18.95
N ALA A 68 -8.90 13.71 19.61
CA ALA A 68 -10.04 14.48 19.11
C ALA A 68 -9.74 15.98 18.87
N ASN A 69 -8.60 16.48 19.36
CA ASN A 69 -8.16 17.86 19.18
C ASN A 69 -7.18 18.04 18.01
N ASP A 70 -6.74 16.96 17.37
CA ASP A 70 -5.81 17.02 16.26
C ASP A 70 -6.55 17.44 14.99
N GLN A 71 -6.14 18.58 14.42
CA GLN A 71 -6.81 19.18 13.27
C GLN A 71 -6.38 18.55 11.93
N VAL A 72 -5.30 17.76 11.93
CA VAL A 72 -4.77 17.15 10.70
C VAL A 72 -4.43 15.70 10.98
N ILE A 73 -5.06 14.82 10.20
CA ILE A 73 -4.77 13.39 10.20
C ILE A 73 -3.74 13.16 9.09
N TYR A 74 -2.59 12.58 9.40
CA TYR A 74 -1.55 12.34 8.40
C TYR A 74 -1.50 10.86 8.02
N PRO A 75 -1.67 10.51 6.73
CA PRO A 75 -1.42 9.15 6.29
C PRO A 75 0.07 8.83 6.39
N VAL A 76 0.35 7.57 6.70
CA VAL A 76 1.69 6.98 6.80
C VAL A 76 1.70 5.65 6.06
N ILE A 77 2.86 5.29 5.51
CA ILE A 77 3.09 3.94 5.01
C ILE A 77 3.79 3.17 6.12
N VAL A 78 3.18 2.08 6.54
CA VAL A 78 3.69 1.22 7.61
C VAL A 78 4.01 -0.14 7.03
N CYS A 79 5.17 -0.69 7.36
CA CYS A 79 5.51 -2.08 7.08
C CYS A 79 5.68 -2.88 8.38
N PHE A 80 5.45 -4.19 8.31
CA PHE A 80 5.79 -5.10 9.41
C PHE A 80 7.17 -5.73 9.16
N ASP A 81 8.12 -5.43 10.04
CA ASP A 81 9.45 -6.02 9.99
C ASP A 81 9.43 -7.39 10.66
N LEU A 82 9.54 -8.44 9.84
CA LEU A 82 9.53 -9.84 10.30
C LEU A 82 10.77 -10.25 11.12
N VAL A 83 11.87 -9.48 11.03
CA VAL A 83 13.10 -9.75 11.79
C VAL A 83 12.98 -9.17 13.19
N GLU A 84 12.42 -7.97 13.30
CA GLU A 84 12.27 -7.25 14.57
C GLU A 84 10.88 -7.43 15.20
N ASP A 85 9.97 -8.13 14.54
CA ASP A 85 8.58 -8.42 14.96
C ASP A 85 7.82 -7.14 15.33
N ARG A 86 8.01 -6.07 14.54
CA ARG A 86 7.42 -4.75 14.83
C ARG A 86 7.06 -3.97 13.58
N PHE A 87 6.12 -3.04 13.73
CA PHE A 87 5.79 -2.08 12.70
C PHE A 87 6.86 -0.98 12.58
N LYS A 88 7.14 -0.57 11.36
CA LYS A 88 8.02 0.55 11.01
C LYS A 88 7.32 1.45 10.01
N GLU A 89 7.45 2.76 10.19
CA GLU A 89 7.06 3.71 9.14
C GLU A 89 8.16 3.80 8.08
N ILE A 90 7.77 3.95 6.82
CA ILE A 90 8.68 4.26 5.71
C ILE A 90 8.30 5.59 5.07
N PHE A 91 9.21 6.16 4.28
CA PHE A 91 8.92 7.40 3.57
C PHE A 91 7.75 7.21 2.60
N LYS A 92 6.82 8.16 2.64
CA LYS A 92 5.67 8.24 1.73
C LYS A 92 5.95 9.24 0.60
N PRO A 93 5.22 9.19 -0.52
CA PRO A 93 5.23 10.28 -1.48
C PRO A 93 4.76 11.59 -0.85
N ASP A 94 5.33 12.72 -1.29
CA ASP A 94 4.97 14.05 -0.77
C ASP A 94 3.49 14.39 -0.96
N TRP A 95 2.90 13.89 -2.04
CA TRP A 95 1.50 14.12 -2.36
C TRP A 95 0.51 13.35 -1.51
N LEU A 96 0.93 12.28 -0.80
CA LEU A 96 0.02 11.43 -0.04
C LEU A 96 -0.47 12.17 1.22
N ASP A 97 -1.71 12.64 1.20
CA ASP A 97 -2.36 13.38 2.28
C ASP A 97 -3.75 12.79 2.61
N ASP A 98 -4.46 13.40 3.57
CA ASP A 98 -5.75 12.92 4.07
C ASP A 98 -6.90 12.99 3.06
N VAL A 99 -6.77 13.84 2.06
CA VAL A 99 -7.75 14.03 0.98
C VAL A 99 -7.37 13.31 -0.31
N SER A 100 -6.22 12.63 -0.31
CA SER A 100 -5.72 11.91 -1.47
C SER A 100 -6.56 10.68 -1.78
N GLU A 101 -7.05 10.60 -3.01
CA GLU A 101 -7.62 9.39 -3.57
C GLU A 101 -6.52 8.59 -4.28
N PHE A 102 -6.40 7.30 -3.97
CA PHE A 102 -5.42 6.42 -4.60
C PHE A 102 -5.80 4.95 -4.45
N GLU A 103 -5.23 4.13 -5.33
CA GLU A 103 -5.03 2.69 -5.12
C GLU A 103 -3.53 2.41 -5.00
N TYR A 104 -3.15 1.33 -4.33
CA TYR A 104 -1.75 0.94 -4.18
C TYR A 104 -1.55 -0.57 -4.28
N GLY A 105 -0.35 -0.94 -4.71
CA GLY A 105 -0.05 -2.30 -5.14
C GLY A 105 1.44 -2.57 -5.25
N VAL A 106 1.77 -3.67 -5.92
CA VAL A 106 3.14 -4.07 -6.20
C VAL A 106 3.32 -4.28 -7.69
N PHE A 107 4.34 -3.63 -8.24
CA PHE A 107 4.80 -3.82 -9.61
C PHE A 107 6.30 -4.06 -9.62
N GLU A 108 6.74 -5.14 -10.28
CA GLU A 108 8.15 -5.58 -10.32
C GLU A 108 8.85 -5.59 -8.95
N GLY A 109 8.13 -6.00 -7.90
CA GLY A 109 8.67 -6.05 -6.53
C GLY A 109 8.83 -4.68 -5.87
N LYS A 110 8.20 -3.63 -6.39
CA LYS A 110 8.21 -2.28 -5.81
C LYS A 110 6.80 -1.83 -5.45
N LEU A 111 6.67 -1.13 -4.32
CA LEU A 111 5.42 -0.48 -3.93
C LEU A 111 5.07 0.59 -4.97
N CYS A 112 3.83 0.57 -5.45
CA CYS A 112 3.33 1.53 -6.42
C CYS A 112 1.99 2.11 -5.97
N PHE A 113 1.72 3.32 -6.45
CA PHE A 113 0.47 4.04 -6.26
C PHE A 113 -0.06 4.50 -7.60
N VAL A 114 -1.37 4.37 -7.76
CA VAL A 114 -2.13 5.16 -8.73
C VAL A 114 -2.85 6.23 -7.94
N ARG A 115 -2.41 7.47 -8.12
CA ARG A 115 -3.05 8.66 -7.56
C ARG A 115 -4.10 9.18 -8.52
N TYR A 116 -5.25 9.51 -7.96
CA TYR A 116 -6.41 10.02 -8.65
C TYR A 116 -6.45 11.55 -8.51
N ILE A 117 -6.16 12.30 -9.58
CA ILE A 117 -6.12 13.78 -9.55
C ILE A 117 -7.50 14.39 -9.85
N THR A 118 -8.16 13.90 -10.90
CA THR A 118 -9.54 14.20 -11.30
C THR A 118 -10.09 12.98 -12.01
N GLU A 119 -11.40 12.76 -12.10
CA GLU A 119 -12.01 11.55 -12.72
C GLU A 119 -11.41 11.06 -14.06
N GLN A 120 -10.74 11.93 -14.84
CA GLN A 120 -10.09 11.61 -16.12
C GLN A 120 -8.55 11.68 -16.08
N LYS A 121 -7.95 12.08 -14.96
CA LYS A 121 -6.50 12.27 -14.78
C LYS A 121 -6.00 11.49 -13.57
N ILE A 122 -5.05 10.60 -13.86
CA ILE A 122 -4.33 9.83 -12.84
C ILE A 122 -2.82 10.14 -12.92
N GLU A 123 -2.12 9.84 -11.84
CA GLU A 123 -0.67 9.80 -11.78
C GLU A 123 -0.21 8.45 -11.25
N VAL A 124 0.84 7.90 -11.83
CA VAL A 124 1.46 6.67 -11.34
C VAL A 124 2.76 7.00 -10.63
N TRP A 125 2.91 6.51 -9.42
CA TRP A 125 4.08 6.71 -8.58
C TRP A 125 4.65 5.37 -8.15
N MET A 126 5.96 5.20 -8.29
CA MET A 126 6.66 3.98 -7.89
C MET A 126 7.73 4.30 -6.85
N MET A 127 7.96 3.36 -5.95
CA MET A 127 9.06 3.44 -4.99
C MET A 127 10.38 3.23 -5.74
N GLN A 128 11.29 4.20 -5.65
CA GLN A 128 12.59 4.13 -6.35
C GLN A 128 13.55 3.26 -5.54
N GLU A 129 13.90 3.76 -4.35
CA GLU A 129 14.67 3.08 -3.32
C GLU A 129 13.74 2.67 -2.19
N TYR A 130 13.93 1.45 -1.67
CA TYR A 130 13.02 0.87 -0.70
C TYR A 130 12.90 1.75 0.55
N GLY A 131 11.69 2.23 0.77
CA GLY A 131 11.34 3.02 1.94
C GLY A 131 11.93 4.41 1.99
N GLU A 132 12.60 4.89 0.93
CA GLU A 132 13.31 6.18 0.92
C GLU A 132 12.72 7.19 -0.08
N SER A 133 12.58 6.81 -1.34
CA SER A 133 12.32 7.75 -2.42
C SER A 133 11.23 7.27 -3.39
N TRP A 134 10.58 8.23 -4.04
CA TRP A 134 9.43 8.02 -4.92
C TRP A 134 9.61 8.79 -6.22
N PHE A 135 9.18 8.19 -7.33
CA PHE A 135 9.24 8.83 -8.64
C PHE A 135 7.94 8.67 -9.41
N ASN A 136 7.55 9.74 -10.11
CA ASN A 136 6.37 9.75 -10.95
C ASN A 136 6.72 9.15 -12.32
N VAL A 137 5.95 8.14 -12.74
CA VAL A 137 6.13 7.44 -14.01
C VAL A 137 4.96 7.63 -14.97
N SER A 138 4.08 8.58 -14.69
CA SER A 138 2.87 8.84 -15.49
C SER A 138 3.18 9.07 -16.98
N SER A 139 4.34 9.63 -17.31
CA SER A 139 4.77 9.86 -18.70
C SER A 139 5.30 8.61 -19.41
N LEU A 140 5.64 7.57 -18.65
CA LEU A 140 6.14 6.29 -19.14
C LEU A 140 5.03 5.25 -19.31
N VAL A 141 3.84 5.56 -18.81
CA VAL A 141 2.69 4.67 -18.79
C VAL A 141 1.62 5.24 -19.72
N ASP A 142 1.07 4.41 -20.60
CA ASP A 142 -0.13 4.80 -21.37
C ASP A 142 -1.35 4.80 -20.44
N LEU A 143 -1.62 5.95 -19.81
CA LEU A 143 -2.74 6.08 -18.89
C LEU A 143 -4.11 5.91 -19.58
N ALA A 144 -4.19 6.04 -20.91
CA ALA A 144 -5.43 5.85 -21.64
C ALA A 144 -5.83 4.36 -21.75
N SER A 145 -4.87 3.45 -21.56
CA SER A 145 -5.12 2.01 -21.59
C SER A 145 -5.31 1.38 -20.21
N LEU A 146 -4.94 2.10 -19.14
CA LEU A 146 -5.25 1.76 -17.75
C LEU A 146 -6.77 1.76 -17.55
N ARG A 147 -7.42 0.65 -17.89
CA ARG A 147 -8.78 0.34 -17.47
C ARG A 147 -8.76 -0.07 -16.01
N LEU A 148 -8.43 0.88 -15.14
CA LEU A 148 -8.68 0.71 -13.72
C LEU A 148 -10.19 0.72 -13.55
N PRO A 149 -10.81 -0.41 -13.20
CA PRO A 149 -12.20 -0.35 -12.83
C PRO A 149 -12.23 0.46 -11.52
N GLY A 150 -13.29 1.23 -11.26
CA GLY A 150 -13.47 1.81 -9.92
C GLY A 150 -13.57 3.33 -9.80
N TRP A 151 -13.42 4.10 -10.89
CA TRP A 151 -13.77 5.53 -10.78
C TRP A 151 -15.18 5.88 -11.25
N GLY A 152 -15.85 5.01 -12.01
CA GLY A 152 -17.20 5.27 -12.54
C GLY A 152 -18.29 4.24 -12.20
N CYS A 153 -17.96 3.11 -11.60
CA CYS A 153 -18.95 2.05 -11.35
C CYS A 153 -18.87 1.59 -9.89
N ASP A 154 -19.92 1.93 -9.15
CA ASP A 154 -20.25 1.47 -7.81
C ASP A 154 -19.27 1.82 -6.69
N GLN A 155 -19.52 2.97 -6.06
CA GLN A 155 -19.23 3.17 -4.62
C GLN A 155 -19.78 2.01 -3.74
N GLN A 156 -20.68 1.18 -4.28
CA GLN A 156 -21.24 -0.01 -3.62
C GLN A 156 -20.38 -1.30 -3.73
N LEU A 157 -19.39 -1.39 -4.63
CA LEU A 157 -18.54 -2.59 -4.76
C LEU A 157 -17.19 -2.50 -4.03
N GLY A 158 -16.87 -1.33 -3.47
CA GLY A 158 -15.64 -1.13 -2.69
C GLY A 158 -14.39 -1.05 -3.57
N TYR A 159 -13.40 -0.32 -3.07
CA TYR A 159 -12.01 -0.31 -3.53
C TYR A 159 -11.55 -1.70 -3.99
N PHE A 160 -10.73 -1.77 -5.03
CA PHE A 160 -10.24 -3.06 -5.54
C PHE A 160 -9.57 -3.85 -4.41
N GLY A 161 -9.76 -5.17 -4.42
CA GLY A 161 -8.83 -6.01 -3.69
C GLY A 161 -7.43 -5.75 -4.26
N THR A 162 -6.43 -5.54 -3.42
CA THR A 162 -5.01 -5.32 -3.79
C THR A 162 -4.53 -6.33 -4.84
N MET A 163 -5.02 -7.57 -4.80
CA MET A 163 -4.77 -8.59 -5.81
C MET A 163 -5.34 -8.23 -7.20
N ALA A 164 -6.59 -7.78 -7.28
CA ALA A 164 -7.22 -7.38 -8.54
C ALA A 164 -6.63 -6.08 -9.09
N PHE A 165 -6.25 -5.14 -8.20
CA PHE A 165 -5.46 -3.96 -8.58
C PHE A 165 -4.12 -4.39 -9.17
N ASN A 166 -3.38 -5.26 -8.49
CA ASN A 166 -2.09 -5.76 -8.96
C ASN A 166 -2.23 -6.46 -10.32
N GLU A 167 -3.22 -7.32 -10.52
CA GLU A 167 -3.46 -8.00 -11.79
C GLU A 167 -3.72 -7.00 -12.93
N ALA A 168 -4.68 -6.10 -12.76
CA ALA A 168 -5.02 -5.10 -13.77
C ALA A 168 -3.87 -4.13 -14.06
N PHE A 169 -3.14 -3.73 -13.01
CA PHE A 169 -2.01 -2.82 -13.12
C PHE A 169 -0.81 -3.50 -13.81
N ASN A 170 -0.51 -4.75 -13.47
CA ASN A 170 0.51 -5.53 -14.16
C ASN A 170 0.13 -5.72 -15.64
N GLU A 171 -1.10 -6.15 -15.95
CA GLU A 171 -1.56 -6.32 -17.34
C GLU A 171 -1.38 -5.02 -18.15
N ALA A 172 -1.83 -3.88 -17.62
CA ALA A 172 -1.70 -2.60 -18.30
C ALA A 172 -0.23 -2.20 -18.57
N LEU A 173 0.69 -2.51 -17.64
CA LEU A 173 2.11 -2.17 -17.79
C LEU A 173 2.89 -3.18 -18.66
N TYR A 174 2.51 -4.46 -18.64
CA TYR A 174 3.14 -5.50 -19.46
C TYR A 174 2.66 -5.46 -20.92
N ASP A 175 1.35 -5.33 -21.17
CA ASP A 175 0.78 -5.38 -22.53
C ASP A 175 1.14 -4.16 -23.38
N HIS A 176 1.36 -3.00 -22.76
CA HIS A 176 1.71 -1.79 -23.49
C HIS A 176 3.18 -1.68 -23.86
N GLN A 177 4.01 -2.69 -23.57
CA GLN A 177 5.46 -2.58 -23.62
C GLN A 177 5.88 -1.24 -23.01
N LEU A 178 5.99 -1.18 -21.67
CA LEU A 178 7.23 -0.62 -21.14
C LEU A 178 8.35 -1.40 -21.84
N GLY A 179 8.77 -0.90 -23.00
CA GLY A 179 9.94 -1.38 -23.68
C GLY A 179 11.02 -1.26 -22.64
N TYR A 180 11.50 -2.41 -22.15
CA TYR A 180 12.80 -2.53 -21.54
C TYR A 180 13.79 -2.01 -22.59
N CYS A 181 13.97 -0.70 -22.61
CA CYS A 181 14.71 0.04 -23.62
C CYS A 181 15.59 1.01 -22.86
N ASP A 182 16.51 0.46 -22.05
CA ASP A 182 17.69 1.09 -21.45
C ASP A 182 17.49 2.38 -20.62
N GLN A 183 16.32 3.01 -20.62
CA GLN A 183 16.06 4.31 -20.00
C GLN A 183 15.70 4.20 -18.53
N LEU A 184 14.97 3.16 -18.10
CA LEU A 184 14.77 2.94 -16.66
C LEU A 184 16.10 2.57 -15.99
N LEU A 185 16.95 1.74 -16.62
CA LEU A 185 18.30 1.46 -16.13
C LEU A 185 19.16 2.74 -16.01
N LEU A 186 18.98 3.73 -16.89
CA LEU A 186 19.67 5.02 -16.80
C LEU A 186 19.22 5.92 -15.63
N TYR A 187 18.09 5.63 -14.98
CA TYR A 187 17.62 6.33 -13.76
C TYR A 187 17.87 5.52 -12.47
N PHE A 188 18.43 4.32 -12.57
CA PHE A 188 18.75 3.43 -11.45
C PHE A 188 20.26 3.15 -11.28
N PHE A 189 21.12 3.93 -11.95
CA PHE A 189 22.59 3.96 -11.75
C PHE A 189 23.12 5.39 -11.64
#